data_AF-A0A8T7KGH7-F1
#
_entry.id   AF-A0A8T7KGH7-F1
#
_cell.length_a   1.000
_cell.length_b   1.000
_cell.length_c   1.000
_cell.angle_alpha   90.00
_cell.angle_beta   90.00
_cell.angle_gamma   90.00
#
_symmetry.space_group_name_H-M   'P 1'
#
loop_
_entity.id
_entity.type
_entity.pdbx_description
1 polymer ?
#
loop_
_entity_poly.entity_id
_entity_poly.type
_entity_poly.pdbx_seq_one_letter_code
_entity_poly.pdbx_strand_id
1 'polypeptide(L)'
;MKSRAASLAGERPATASRARLRLPWFPLLLGVLSLGLVLAGAAVARPGLDLAADDPAARRVLVGFHGVERNASESFRWSEPRAAMFLYGFEGRPALVRLRLTAPRPAGTAPPRLDVRAGDTALGSFTVSGDWRRYHLLVPTRPTGESALHLATTAFLPPGDPRELGVALSAVRASTTTGGLALPPVRMSFLLALPLLGWLLLERLGAPAALALGTGGLLAGVAGWAAAFPSVSGYWLPTLGWPWWPLLPLVLLAAWPWLRPVLTDARRRIGTRPAAGWAGLAVALAALVGMRLGLPPALGMSLLVAGVWAGSAQAAPRTQPAAAAWVAPTLLLVGILLIGLGLRLFNLDGQPAGLWRDESRHGLQALRIWSDPSYRPIYVVVGADLPALLFYLMAPVVGLLGPHAWSVRLVSALAGALTPLALFWAASPLIGRRAALIGAALVAWASWSLSMSRWAFPATLDHLLVLSAVGLLWRGLDQFVHDPGGPATGVHEDTGREDAVRQAGAEKGAARRWLPLLSLAGAGLLGGLAVYTYHTGRVAPLALAAVAAIRLGPSAAAWRRALPGLA
;
A
#
# COMPACT_ATOMS: atom_id res chain seq x y z
N MET A 1 60.11 -39.24 -24.90
CA MET A 1 59.84 -39.46 -23.46
C MET A 1 59.25 -38.19 -22.86
N LYS A 2 58.03 -38.31 -22.30
CA LYS A 2 57.36 -37.44 -21.32
C LYS A 2 57.22 -35.92 -21.63
N SER A 3 56.01 -35.49 -21.99
CA SER A 3 55.31 -34.33 -21.36
C SER A 3 54.12 -33.88 -22.22
N ARG A 4 52.91 -34.33 -21.86
CA ARG A 4 51.62 -33.61 -21.95
C ARG A 4 50.51 -34.64 -21.72
N ALA A 5 50.20 -34.89 -20.45
CA ALA A 5 49.02 -35.64 -20.05
C ALA A 5 48.11 -34.69 -19.26
N ALA A 6 46.97 -34.44 -19.89
CA ALA A 6 45.74 -33.82 -19.40
C ALA A 6 45.53 -33.86 -17.87
N SER A 7 45.49 -32.67 -17.28
CA SER A 7 44.72 -32.38 -16.08
C SER A 7 43.23 -32.32 -16.47
N LEU A 8 42.57 -33.46 -16.54
CA LEU A 8 41.10 -33.57 -16.47
C LEU A 8 40.73 -33.86 -15.01
N ALA A 9 40.91 -32.86 -14.14
CA ALA A 9 40.29 -32.83 -12.84
C ALA A 9 38.83 -32.41 -13.05
N GLY A 10 37.92 -33.39 -12.93
CA GLY A 10 36.50 -33.18 -13.09
C GLY A 10 35.97 -32.08 -12.18
N GLU A 11 35.50 -31.00 -12.78
CA GLU A 11 34.53 -30.10 -12.18
C GLU A 11 33.29 -30.93 -11.84
N ARG A 12 33.18 -31.35 -10.58
CA ARG A 12 31.90 -31.82 -10.05
C ARG A 12 30.95 -30.62 -10.07
N PRO A 13 29.83 -30.64 -10.80
CA PRO A 13 28.83 -29.61 -10.66
C PRO A 13 28.31 -29.67 -9.23
N ALA A 14 28.48 -28.58 -8.48
CA ALA A 14 27.82 -28.36 -7.20
C ALA A 14 26.31 -28.13 -7.40
N THR A 15 25.64 -29.08 -8.05
CA THR A 15 24.19 -29.24 -8.04
C THR A 15 23.87 -30.32 -7.03
N ALA A 16 24.15 -30.05 -5.75
CA ALA A 16 23.55 -30.81 -4.66
C ALA A 16 22.04 -30.54 -4.72
N SER A 17 21.34 -31.53 -5.23
CA SER A 17 19.90 -31.66 -5.33
C SER A 17 19.25 -31.47 -3.96
N ARG A 18 18.81 -30.24 -3.65
CA ARG A 18 17.57 -30.11 -2.88
C ARG A 18 16.46 -30.55 -3.81
N ALA A 19 16.09 -31.82 -3.74
CA ALA A 19 14.85 -32.34 -4.28
C ALA A 19 13.72 -31.49 -3.67
N ARG A 20 13.36 -30.40 -4.36
CA ARG A 20 12.08 -29.74 -4.10
C ARG A 20 11.06 -30.83 -4.38
N LEU A 21 10.29 -31.25 -3.38
CA LEU A 21 9.05 -32.02 -3.60
C LEU A 21 8.12 -31.14 -4.44
N ARG A 22 8.39 -31.05 -5.74
CA ARG A 22 7.49 -30.50 -6.72
C ARG A 22 6.62 -31.65 -7.11
N LEU A 23 5.55 -31.87 -6.36
CA LEU A 23 4.45 -32.69 -6.85
C LEU A 23 3.95 -31.97 -8.12
N PRO A 24 4.17 -32.50 -9.34
CA PRO A 24 3.73 -31.83 -10.56
C PRO A 24 2.19 -31.63 -10.57
N TRP A 25 1.49 -32.47 -9.81
CA TRP A 25 0.05 -32.44 -9.58
C TRP A 25 -0.40 -31.50 -8.47
N PHE A 26 0.51 -30.88 -7.70
CA PHE A 26 0.12 -30.01 -6.60
C PHE A 26 -0.80 -28.84 -6.99
N PRO A 27 -0.57 -28.07 -8.08
CA PRO A 27 -1.51 -27.03 -8.46
C PRO A 27 -2.91 -27.58 -8.77
N LEU A 28 -2.98 -28.80 -9.34
CA LEU A 28 -4.25 -29.48 -9.57
C LEU A 28 -4.91 -29.87 -8.24
N LEU A 29 -4.17 -30.49 -7.33
CA LEU A 29 -4.65 -30.89 -6.00
C LEU A 29 -5.12 -29.68 -5.18
N LEU A 30 -4.34 -28.60 -5.18
CA LEU A 30 -4.70 -27.35 -4.51
C LEU A 30 -5.93 -26.72 -5.16
N GLY A 31 -6.03 -26.75 -6.50
CA GLY A 31 -7.22 -26.29 -7.22
C GLY A 31 -8.47 -27.09 -6.87
N VAL A 32 -8.37 -28.43 -6.83
CA VAL A 32 -9.46 -29.33 -6.44
C VAL A 32 -9.87 -29.11 -4.97
N LEU A 33 -8.90 -29.01 -4.06
CA LEU A 33 -9.15 -28.70 -2.65
C LEU A 33 -9.85 -27.35 -2.50
N SER A 34 -9.35 -26.31 -3.18
CA SER A 34 -9.93 -24.97 -3.14
C SER A 34 -11.35 -24.96 -3.69
N LEU A 35 -11.59 -25.66 -4.80
CA LEU A 35 -12.92 -25.82 -5.37
C LEU A 35 -13.86 -26.54 -4.41
N GLY A 36 -13.43 -27.66 -3.81
CA GLY A 36 -14.22 -28.40 -2.84
C GLY A 36 -14.60 -27.55 -1.63
N LEU A 37 -13.64 -26.82 -1.05
CA LEU A 37 -13.89 -25.92 0.10
C LEU A 37 -14.78 -24.73 -0.27
N VAL A 38 -14.60 -24.13 -1.45
CA VAL A 38 -15.45 -23.03 -1.93
C VAL A 38 -16.87 -23.52 -2.18
N LEU A 39 -17.07 -24.70 -2.78
CA LEU A 39 -18.39 -25.28 -3.01
C LEU A 39 -19.07 -25.67 -1.70
N ALA A 40 -18.34 -26.28 -0.76
CA ALA A 40 -18.84 -26.61 0.57
C ALA A 40 -19.26 -25.35 1.34
N GLY A 41 -18.43 -24.31 1.31
CA GLY A 41 -18.76 -23.02 1.89
C GLY A 41 -19.99 -22.40 1.24
N ALA A 42 -20.05 -22.41 -0.09
CA ALA A 42 -21.20 -21.89 -0.84
C ALA A 42 -22.50 -22.63 -0.51
N ALA A 43 -22.44 -23.95 -0.28
CA ALA A 43 -23.60 -24.77 0.06
C ALA A 43 -24.24 -24.40 1.41
N VAL A 44 -23.43 -23.90 2.37
CA VAL A 44 -23.92 -23.44 3.68
C VAL A 44 -24.12 -21.93 3.75
N ALA A 45 -23.79 -21.21 2.67
CA ALA A 45 -23.81 -19.76 2.66
C ALA A 45 -25.23 -19.22 2.82
N ARG A 46 -25.38 -18.24 3.72
CA ARG A 46 -26.62 -17.46 3.88
C ARG A 46 -26.35 -16.01 3.48
N PRO A 47 -26.33 -15.69 2.18
CA PRO A 47 -26.05 -14.34 1.71
C PRO A 47 -27.17 -13.41 2.17
N GLY A 48 -26.78 -12.40 2.94
CA GLY A 48 -27.70 -11.46 3.53
C GLY A 48 -27.14 -10.75 4.74
N LEU A 49 -27.91 -9.80 5.20
CA LEU A 49 -27.60 -8.97 6.35
C LEU A 49 -28.88 -8.86 7.18
N ASP A 50 -28.76 -8.96 8.49
CA ASP A 50 -29.86 -8.70 9.41
C ASP A 50 -29.27 -8.10 10.68
N LEU A 51 -29.30 -6.77 10.76
CA LEU A 51 -28.64 -6.02 11.82
C LEU A 51 -29.62 -5.04 12.48
N ALA A 52 -29.63 -5.06 13.81
CA ALA A 52 -30.19 -3.99 14.61
C ALA A 52 -29.23 -2.78 14.62
N ALA A 53 -29.75 -1.60 14.92
CA ALA A 53 -28.96 -0.38 14.95
C ALA A 53 -27.85 -0.39 16.01
N ASP A 54 -28.04 -1.11 17.12
CA ASP A 54 -27.03 -1.26 18.18
C ASP A 54 -26.07 -2.43 17.98
N ASP A 55 -26.24 -3.22 16.91
CA ASP A 55 -25.30 -4.29 16.57
C ASP A 55 -23.90 -3.70 16.29
N PRO A 56 -22.83 -4.19 16.93
CA PRO A 56 -21.46 -3.76 16.65
C PRO A 56 -21.07 -3.86 15.17
N ALA A 57 -21.60 -4.84 14.45
CA ALA A 57 -21.35 -5.04 13.02
C ALA A 57 -22.03 -3.97 12.15
N ALA A 58 -23.03 -3.24 12.65
CA ALA A 58 -23.69 -2.17 11.91
C ALA A 58 -22.70 -1.08 11.46
N ARG A 59 -21.64 -0.82 12.23
CA ARG A 59 -20.58 0.14 11.89
C ARG A 59 -19.76 -0.26 10.66
N ARG A 60 -19.79 -1.53 10.25
CA ARG A 60 -19.09 -2.03 9.06
C ARG A 60 -19.84 -1.72 7.77
N VAL A 61 -21.15 -1.56 7.86
CA VAL A 61 -22.05 -1.40 6.70
C VAL A 61 -22.70 -0.02 6.66
N LEU A 62 -22.91 0.63 7.79
CA LEU A 62 -23.54 1.95 7.88
C LEU A 62 -22.48 3.05 7.97
N VAL A 63 -22.56 4.02 7.07
CA VAL A 63 -21.68 5.21 7.01
C VAL A 63 -22.53 6.47 7.00
N GLY A 64 -22.11 7.50 7.73
CA GLY A 64 -22.90 8.73 7.92
C GLY A 64 -24.07 8.50 8.88
N PHE A 65 -23.83 7.76 9.97
CA PHE A 65 -24.79 7.55 11.05
C PHE A 65 -24.15 7.93 12.38
N HIS A 66 -24.91 8.65 13.20
CA HIS A 66 -24.54 9.04 14.55
C HIS A 66 -24.47 7.82 15.50
N GLY A 67 -24.10 8.10 16.75
CA GLY A 67 -24.07 7.11 17.83
C GLY A 67 -25.40 6.37 18.04
N VAL A 68 -25.35 5.26 18.77
CA VAL A 68 -26.56 4.52 19.15
C VAL A 68 -27.34 5.34 20.17
N GLU A 69 -28.63 5.46 19.93
CA GLU A 69 -29.62 6.03 20.84
C GLU A 69 -30.69 4.98 21.16
N ARG A 70 -31.43 5.19 22.24
CA ARG A 70 -32.47 4.27 22.71
C ARG A 70 -33.70 5.05 23.11
N ASN A 71 -34.87 4.54 22.74
CA ASN A 71 -36.14 4.96 23.30
C ASN A 71 -36.77 3.78 24.09
N ALA A 72 -38.01 3.93 24.52
CA ALA A 72 -38.71 2.90 25.29
C ALA A 72 -38.92 1.58 24.54
N SER A 73 -38.87 1.57 23.20
CA SER A 73 -39.24 0.41 22.37
C SER A 73 -38.10 -0.20 21.57
N GLU A 74 -37.12 0.58 21.13
CA GLU A 74 -36.02 0.11 20.27
C GLU A 74 -34.76 0.98 20.33
N SER A 75 -33.60 0.37 20.06
CA SER A 75 -32.35 1.07 19.77
C SER A 75 -32.36 1.59 18.33
N PHE A 76 -31.83 2.79 18.09
CA PHE A 76 -31.76 3.40 16.76
C PHE A 76 -30.50 4.24 16.57
N ARG A 77 -30.24 4.64 15.33
CA ARG A 77 -29.22 5.63 14.95
C ARG A 77 -29.83 6.66 14.04
N TRP A 78 -29.55 7.93 14.29
CA TRP A 78 -29.82 8.98 13.32
C TRP A 78 -28.80 8.96 12.20
N SER A 79 -29.26 9.07 10.95
CA SER A 79 -28.39 9.34 9.81
C SER A 79 -27.99 10.82 9.80
N GLU A 80 -26.83 11.11 9.22
CA GLU A 80 -26.53 12.42 8.66
C GLU A 80 -27.43 12.68 7.43
N PRO A 81 -27.49 13.92 6.89
CA PRO A 81 -28.29 14.22 5.70
C PRO A 81 -27.87 13.39 4.48
N ARG A 82 -26.59 12.98 4.43
CA ARG A 82 -26.06 12.01 3.47
C ARG A 82 -25.51 10.82 4.22
N ALA A 83 -26.11 9.66 4.00
CA ALA A 83 -25.68 8.41 4.58
C ALA A 83 -25.59 7.33 3.50
N ALA A 84 -24.89 6.25 3.81
CA ALA A 84 -24.76 5.11 2.93
C ALA A 84 -24.82 3.80 3.69
N MET A 85 -25.31 2.77 3.01
CA MET A 85 -25.29 1.39 3.47
C MET A 85 -24.58 0.52 2.45
N PHE A 86 -23.51 -0.15 2.84
CA PHE A 86 -22.78 -1.10 2.00
C PHE A 86 -23.46 -2.47 1.97
N LEU A 87 -23.55 -3.05 0.77
CA LEU A 87 -24.21 -4.33 0.48
C LEU A 87 -23.17 -5.39 0.10
N TYR A 88 -22.35 -5.81 1.08
CA TYR A 88 -21.39 -6.89 0.90
C TYR A 88 -22.08 -8.24 0.71
N GLY A 89 -21.51 -9.12 -0.12
CA GLY A 89 -22.04 -10.49 -0.31
C GLY A 89 -22.99 -10.66 -1.48
N PHE A 90 -23.40 -9.57 -2.13
CA PHE A 90 -24.38 -9.59 -3.22
C PHE A 90 -23.74 -9.64 -4.61
N GLU A 91 -22.63 -8.91 -4.79
CA GLU A 91 -21.81 -8.79 -6.02
C GLU A 91 -22.52 -9.14 -7.35
N GLY A 92 -23.41 -8.26 -7.81
CA GLY A 92 -24.13 -8.39 -9.08
C GLY A 92 -25.54 -8.94 -8.93
N ARG A 93 -25.89 -9.52 -7.77
CA ARG A 93 -27.26 -9.94 -7.46
C ARG A 93 -28.07 -8.77 -6.88
N PRO A 94 -29.29 -8.50 -7.36
CA PRO A 94 -30.16 -7.52 -6.72
C PRO A 94 -30.43 -7.89 -5.26
N ALA A 95 -30.34 -6.89 -4.38
CA ALA A 95 -30.64 -7.01 -2.96
C ALA A 95 -32.05 -6.48 -2.69
N LEU A 96 -32.87 -7.25 -1.97
CA LEU A 96 -34.07 -6.72 -1.33
C LEU A 96 -33.67 -6.16 0.03
N VAL A 97 -33.56 -4.84 0.12
CA VAL A 97 -33.20 -4.12 1.34
C VAL A 97 -34.47 -3.68 2.05
N ARG A 98 -34.57 -4.02 3.33
CA ARG A 98 -35.66 -3.64 4.23
C ARG A 98 -35.08 -2.71 5.29
N LEU A 99 -35.57 -1.47 5.32
CA LEU A 99 -35.16 -0.45 6.29
C LEU A 99 -36.33 -0.17 7.22
N ARG A 100 -36.09 -0.23 8.53
CA ARG A 100 -37.05 0.27 9.53
C ARG A 100 -36.65 1.70 9.89
N LEU A 101 -37.41 2.66 9.36
CA LEU A 101 -37.10 4.08 9.44
C LEU A 101 -38.21 4.87 10.13
N THR A 102 -37.81 5.96 10.78
CA THR A 102 -38.70 7.04 11.21
C THR A 102 -37.98 8.38 11.06
N ALA A 103 -38.73 9.47 11.02
CA ALA A 103 -38.21 10.82 11.07
C ALA A 103 -39.19 11.76 11.80
N PRO A 104 -39.29 11.66 13.14
CA PRO A 104 -40.12 12.59 13.91
C PRO A 104 -39.61 14.02 13.68
N ARG A 105 -40.56 14.93 13.41
CA ARG A 105 -40.33 16.37 13.26
C ARG A 105 -41.31 17.13 14.15
N PRO A 106 -40.96 18.32 14.65
CA PRO A 106 -41.89 19.18 15.39
C PRO A 106 -43.16 19.47 14.58
N ALA A 107 -44.27 19.72 15.29
CA ALA A 107 -45.53 20.09 14.64
C ALA A 107 -45.33 21.28 13.68
N GLY A 108 -45.91 21.20 12.48
CA GLY A 108 -45.75 22.21 11.43
C GLY A 108 -44.50 22.07 10.56
N THR A 109 -43.57 21.15 10.88
CA THR A 109 -42.41 20.86 10.02
C THR A 109 -42.74 19.72 9.06
N ALA A 110 -42.46 19.90 7.76
CA ALA A 110 -42.70 18.87 6.77
C ALA A 110 -41.83 17.62 7.03
N PRO A 111 -42.38 16.40 6.88
CA PRO A 111 -41.60 15.17 6.97
C PRO A 111 -40.51 15.14 5.88
N PRO A 112 -39.32 14.59 6.17
CA PRO A 112 -38.23 14.60 5.19
C PRO A 112 -38.54 13.68 4.01
N ARG A 113 -38.16 14.16 2.82
CA ARG A 113 -38.07 13.35 1.61
C ARG A 113 -36.71 12.64 1.62
N LEU A 114 -36.74 11.31 1.50
CA LEU A 114 -35.57 10.46 1.39
C LEU A 114 -35.36 10.07 -0.07
N ASP A 115 -34.29 10.58 -0.66
CA ASP A 115 -33.81 10.21 -1.99
C ASP A 115 -32.87 9.01 -1.87
N VAL A 116 -33.10 8.00 -2.68
CA VAL A 116 -32.39 6.72 -2.62
C VAL A 116 -31.69 6.45 -3.95
N ARG A 117 -30.39 6.12 -3.88
CA ARG A 117 -29.56 5.80 -5.05
C ARG A 117 -28.71 4.56 -4.83
N ALA A 118 -28.40 3.84 -5.90
CA ALA A 118 -27.45 2.73 -5.92
C ALA A 118 -26.33 3.04 -6.91
N GLY A 119 -25.18 3.51 -6.40
CA GLY A 119 -24.18 4.17 -7.22
C GLY A 119 -24.79 5.33 -8.03
N ASP A 120 -24.64 5.27 -9.35
CA ASP A 120 -25.14 6.31 -10.26
C ASP A 120 -26.64 6.16 -10.59
N THR A 121 -27.27 5.05 -10.23
CA THR A 121 -28.68 4.77 -10.51
C THR A 121 -29.59 5.37 -9.42
N ALA A 122 -30.49 6.27 -9.80
CA ALA A 122 -31.55 6.72 -8.91
C ALA A 122 -32.63 5.63 -8.76
N LEU A 123 -32.91 5.23 -7.53
CA LEU A 123 -33.97 4.24 -7.25
C LEU A 123 -35.33 4.90 -6.99
N GLY A 124 -35.31 6.19 -6.61
CA GLY A 124 -36.50 6.98 -6.38
C GLY A 124 -36.40 7.78 -5.10
N SER A 125 -37.55 8.33 -4.69
CA SER A 125 -37.65 9.17 -3.49
C SER A 125 -39.00 8.98 -2.83
N PHE A 126 -39.05 9.01 -1.50
CA PHE A 126 -40.29 8.89 -0.75
C PHE A 126 -40.22 9.66 0.57
N THR A 127 -41.38 10.03 1.10
CA THR A 127 -41.47 10.72 2.39
C THR A 127 -41.36 9.72 3.55
N VAL A 128 -40.53 10.03 4.54
CA VAL A 128 -40.39 9.23 5.76
C VAL A 128 -41.29 9.81 6.85
N SER A 129 -42.17 8.99 7.43
CA SER A 129 -43.12 9.42 8.46
C SER A 129 -42.46 9.63 9.82
N GLY A 130 -43.15 10.34 10.72
CA GLY A 130 -42.75 10.44 12.13
C GLY A 130 -42.93 9.14 12.95
N ASP A 131 -43.71 8.20 12.42
CA ASP A 131 -43.85 6.84 12.99
C ASP A 131 -42.89 5.86 12.33
N TRP A 132 -42.52 4.81 13.07
CA TRP A 132 -41.70 3.72 12.57
C TRP A 132 -42.41 2.93 11.46
N ARG A 133 -41.84 2.96 10.25
CA ARG A 133 -42.32 2.20 9.09
C ARG A 133 -41.23 1.31 8.51
N ARG A 134 -41.66 0.27 7.80
CA ARG A 134 -40.77 -0.65 7.07
C ARG A 134 -40.81 -0.34 5.59
N TYR A 135 -39.68 0.07 5.04
CA TYR A 135 -39.49 0.38 3.63
C TYR A 135 -38.76 -0.77 2.95
N HIS A 136 -39.26 -1.19 1.78
CA HIS A 136 -38.69 -2.29 1.00
C HIS A 136 -38.16 -1.72 -0.32
N LEU A 137 -36.87 -1.92 -0.57
CA LEU A 137 -36.15 -1.35 -1.70
C LEU A 137 -35.49 -2.48 -2.48
N LEU A 138 -35.71 -2.53 -3.78
CA LEU A 138 -34.97 -3.40 -4.69
C LEU A 138 -33.73 -2.66 -5.18
N VAL A 139 -32.56 -3.11 -4.74
CA VAL A 139 -31.29 -2.41 -4.96
C VAL A 139 -30.43 -3.22 -5.93
N PRO A 140 -30.10 -2.70 -7.12
CA PRO A 140 -29.13 -3.35 -8.00
C PRO A 140 -27.74 -3.29 -7.36
N THR A 141 -26.96 -4.35 -7.53
CA THR A 141 -25.57 -4.40 -7.05
C THR A 141 -24.62 -4.64 -8.22
N ARG A 142 -23.35 -4.26 -8.05
CA ARG A 142 -22.32 -4.38 -9.08
C ARG A 142 -21.58 -5.71 -8.91
N PRO A 143 -21.22 -6.41 -10.01
CA PRO A 143 -20.44 -7.65 -9.94
C PRO A 143 -18.99 -7.41 -9.50
N THR A 144 -18.50 -6.18 -9.61
CA THR A 144 -17.17 -5.72 -9.20
C THR A 144 -17.27 -4.39 -8.46
N GLY A 145 -16.34 -4.15 -7.54
CA GLY A 145 -16.33 -2.97 -6.68
C GLY A 145 -17.41 -3.00 -5.60
N GLU A 146 -17.42 -1.94 -4.80
CA GLU A 146 -18.36 -1.80 -3.68
C GLU A 146 -19.75 -1.42 -4.19
N SER A 147 -20.78 -2.05 -3.59
CA SER A 147 -22.17 -1.70 -3.83
C SER A 147 -22.72 -1.00 -2.60
N ALA A 148 -23.16 0.24 -2.75
CA ALA A 148 -23.71 1.04 -1.66
C ALA A 148 -25.10 1.59 -2.03
N LEU A 149 -26.00 1.53 -1.07
CA LEU A 149 -27.28 2.22 -1.07
C LEU A 149 -27.07 3.59 -0.42
N HIS A 150 -27.11 4.64 -1.21
CA HIS A 150 -27.01 6.01 -0.75
C HIS A 150 -28.38 6.55 -0.36
N LEU A 151 -28.41 7.19 0.80
CA LEU A 151 -29.58 7.79 1.43
C LEU A 151 -29.32 9.29 1.56
N ALA A 152 -30.16 10.12 0.93
CA ALA A 152 -30.04 11.57 1.00
C ALA A 152 -31.35 12.20 1.47
N THR A 153 -31.26 13.14 2.40
CA THR A 153 -32.39 13.87 2.95
C THR A 153 -32.04 15.35 3.08
N THR A 154 -33.05 16.20 3.22
CA THR A 154 -32.83 17.58 3.66
C THR A 154 -32.30 17.58 5.09
N ALA A 155 -31.27 18.39 5.35
CA ALA A 155 -30.72 18.54 6.68
C ALA A 155 -31.76 19.13 7.64
N PHE A 156 -31.85 18.56 8.83
CA PHE A 156 -32.66 19.08 9.91
C PHE A 156 -31.82 19.23 11.16
N LEU A 157 -31.83 20.43 11.74
CA LEU A 157 -31.15 20.74 12.98
C LEU A 157 -32.20 20.89 14.09
N PRO A 158 -32.34 19.91 15.00
CA PRO A 158 -33.28 20.03 16.11
C PRO A 158 -32.87 21.16 17.05
N PRO A 159 -33.82 21.85 17.71
CA PRO A 159 -33.49 22.77 18.79
C PRO A 159 -32.70 22.06 19.90
N GLY A 160 -31.52 22.59 20.22
CA GLY A 160 -30.66 22.04 21.29
C GLY A 160 -29.79 20.84 20.89
N ASP A 161 -29.86 20.35 19.65
CA ASP A 161 -28.97 19.32 19.13
C ASP A 161 -28.08 19.91 18.01
N PRO A 162 -26.75 19.94 18.17
CA PRO A 162 -25.85 20.53 17.18
C PRO A 162 -25.67 19.65 15.93
N ARG A 163 -26.24 18.43 15.90
CA ARG A 163 -26.09 17.48 14.80
C ARG A 163 -27.11 17.74 13.70
N GLU A 164 -26.66 17.68 12.45
CA GLU A 164 -27.57 17.56 11.31
C GLU A 164 -28.14 16.14 11.25
N LEU A 165 -29.47 16.03 11.30
CA LEU A 165 -30.20 14.77 11.35
C LEU A 165 -31.02 14.55 10.06
N GLY A 166 -30.83 13.39 9.44
CA GLY A 166 -31.67 12.89 8.36
C GLY A 166 -32.84 12.06 8.90
N VAL A 167 -32.71 10.74 8.84
CA VAL A 167 -33.71 9.75 9.29
C VAL A 167 -33.15 8.87 10.39
N ALA A 168 -34.00 8.41 11.30
CA ALA A 168 -33.64 7.41 12.30
C ALA A 168 -33.85 6.00 11.75
N LEU A 169 -32.84 5.13 11.90
CA LEU A 169 -32.84 3.74 11.50
C LEU A 169 -32.72 2.86 12.76
N SER A 170 -33.61 1.89 12.92
CA SER A 170 -33.53 0.92 14.02
C SER A 170 -33.13 -0.48 13.60
N ALA A 171 -33.47 -0.89 12.38
CA ALA A 171 -33.11 -2.19 11.85
C ALA A 171 -32.93 -2.16 10.34
N VAL A 172 -31.97 -2.94 9.87
CA VAL A 172 -31.70 -3.14 8.45
C VAL A 172 -31.60 -4.63 8.14
N ARG A 173 -32.30 -5.05 7.10
CA ARG A 173 -32.20 -6.40 6.55
C ARG A 173 -31.96 -6.34 5.06
N ALA A 174 -31.02 -7.11 4.54
CA ALA A 174 -30.82 -7.29 3.11
C ALA A 174 -30.84 -8.78 2.79
N SER A 175 -31.60 -9.19 1.78
CA SER A 175 -31.68 -10.58 1.32
C SER A 175 -31.60 -10.65 -0.20
N THR A 176 -31.09 -11.75 -0.74
CA THR A 176 -31.05 -11.97 -2.19
C THR A 176 -32.46 -12.22 -2.73
N THR A 177 -32.78 -11.71 -3.92
CA THR A 177 -34.11 -11.92 -4.54
C THR A 177 -34.21 -13.17 -5.41
N THR A 178 -33.08 -13.76 -5.82
CA THR A 178 -33.03 -14.90 -6.74
C THR A 178 -32.34 -16.12 -6.12
N GLY A 179 -32.87 -17.31 -6.41
CA GLY A 179 -32.25 -18.60 -6.10
C GLY A 179 -31.19 -19.02 -7.12
N GLY A 180 -30.24 -18.13 -7.43
CA GLY A 180 -29.15 -18.38 -8.37
C GLY A 180 -27.96 -19.15 -7.77
N LEU A 181 -26.86 -19.27 -8.52
CA LEU A 181 -25.60 -19.84 -8.02
C LEU A 181 -25.26 -19.31 -6.63
N ALA A 182 -24.87 -20.20 -5.71
CA ALA A 182 -24.57 -19.84 -4.33
C ALA A 182 -23.48 -18.75 -4.22
N LEU A 183 -22.55 -18.65 -5.17
CA LEU A 183 -21.53 -17.59 -5.28
C LEU A 183 -21.54 -16.87 -6.65
N PRO A 184 -21.34 -15.54 -6.70
CA PRO A 184 -21.23 -14.81 -7.97
C PRO A 184 -19.96 -15.21 -8.75
N PRO A 185 -19.96 -15.23 -10.10
CA PRO A 185 -18.84 -15.75 -10.90
C PRO A 185 -17.49 -15.06 -10.68
N VAL A 186 -17.51 -13.72 -10.55
CA VAL A 186 -16.30 -12.92 -10.29
C VAL A 186 -15.69 -13.28 -8.93
N ARG A 187 -16.55 -13.38 -7.90
CA ARG A 187 -16.14 -13.77 -6.55
C ARG A 187 -15.60 -15.20 -6.52
N MET A 188 -16.27 -16.14 -7.18
CA MET A 188 -15.81 -17.52 -7.29
C MET A 188 -14.42 -17.57 -7.94
N SER A 189 -14.22 -16.86 -9.05
CA SER A 189 -12.92 -16.80 -9.75
C SER A 189 -11.81 -16.26 -8.84
N PHE A 190 -12.10 -15.20 -8.07
CA PHE A 190 -11.17 -14.64 -7.09
C PHE A 190 -10.81 -15.64 -5.98
N LEU A 191 -11.81 -16.25 -5.35
CA LEU A 191 -11.61 -17.20 -4.25
C LEU A 191 -10.83 -18.44 -4.70
N LEU A 192 -11.03 -18.90 -5.94
CA LEU A 192 -10.26 -20.01 -6.51
C LEU A 192 -8.83 -19.61 -6.91
N ALA A 193 -8.62 -18.36 -7.31
CA ALA A 193 -7.28 -17.87 -7.68
C ALA A 193 -6.39 -17.61 -6.46
N LEU A 194 -6.96 -17.17 -5.33
CA LEU A 194 -6.21 -16.73 -4.15
C LEU A 194 -5.23 -17.80 -3.62
N PRO A 195 -5.61 -19.09 -3.45
CA PRO A 195 -4.70 -20.13 -2.97
C PRO A 195 -3.56 -20.42 -3.93
N LEU A 196 -3.87 -20.51 -5.23
CA LEU A 196 -2.89 -20.74 -6.29
C LEU A 196 -1.93 -19.55 -6.41
N LEU A 197 -2.43 -18.32 -6.28
CA LEU A 197 -1.63 -17.10 -6.31
C LEU A 197 -0.62 -17.08 -5.16
N GLY A 198 -1.07 -17.33 -3.93
CA GLY A 198 -0.20 -17.33 -2.75
C GLY A 198 0.87 -18.41 -2.80
N TRP A 199 0.49 -19.64 -3.15
CA TRP A 199 1.45 -20.74 -3.35
C TRP A 199 2.47 -20.41 -4.44
N LEU A 200 1.99 -20.01 -5.63
CA LEU A 200 2.85 -19.76 -6.77
C LEU A 200 3.80 -18.59 -6.51
N LEU A 201 3.34 -17.53 -5.83
CA LEU A 201 4.16 -16.39 -5.47
C LEU A 201 5.33 -16.82 -4.58
N LEU A 202 5.07 -17.63 -3.56
CA LEU A 202 6.11 -18.15 -2.67
C LEU A 202 7.09 -19.07 -3.42
N GLU A 203 6.60 -19.92 -4.33
CA GLU A 203 7.48 -20.71 -5.22
C GLU A 203 8.38 -19.83 -6.09
N ARG A 204 7.85 -18.73 -6.65
CA ARG A 204 8.63 -17.77 -7.46
C ARG A 204 9.66 -17.02 -6.64
N LEU A 205 9.36 -16.71 -5.38
CA LEU A 205 10.30 -16.11 -4.43
C LEU A 205 11.30 -17.13 -3.86
N GLY A 206 11.17 -18.41 -4.22
CA GLY A 206 12.09 -19.46 -3.81
C GLY A 206 11.87 -19.96 -2.38
N ALA A 207 10.73 -19.66 -1.77
CA ALA A 207 10.40 -20.07 -0.40
C ALA A 207 10.48 -21.60 -0.22
N PRO A 208 10.67 -22.10 1.02
CA PRO A 208 10.60 -23.52 1.32
C PRO A 208 9.27 -24.13 0.86
N ALA A 209 9.31 -25.32 0.26
CA ALA A 209 8.12 -25.99 -0.27
C ALA A 209 7.02 -26.10 0.80
N ALA A 210 7.35 -26.55 2.01
CA ALA A 210 6.39 -26.65 3.12
C ALA A 210 5.66 -25.34 3.42
N LEU A 211 6.37 -24.19 3.37
CA LEU A 211 5.77 -22.88 3.58
C LEU A 211 4.82 -22.53 2.42
N ALA A 212 5.25 -22.72 1.18
CA ALA A 212 4.40 -22.46 0.00
C ALA A 212 3.14 -23.33 0.00
N LEU A 213 3.27 -24.63 0.29
CA LEU A 213 2.16 -25.58 0.37
C LEU A 213 1.22 -25.22 1.52
N GLY A 214 1.75 -24.93 2.70
CA GLY A 214 0.99 -24.53 3.88
C GLY A 214 0.23 -23.23 3.67
N THR A 215 0.85 -22.22 3.04
CA THR A 215 0.16 -20.97 2.68
C THR A 215 -0.93 -21.21 1.64
N GLY A 216 -0.69 -22.05 0.62
CA GLY A 216 -1.73 -22.44 -0.34
C GLY A 216 -2.93 -23.09 0.36
N GLY A 217 -2.70 -24.09 1.22
CA GLY A 217 -3.76 -24.75 1.99
C GLY A 217 -4.51 -23.81 2.94
N LEU A 218 -3.80 -22.95 3.66
CA LEU A 218 -4.40 -21.93 4.53
C LEU A 218 -5.32 -20.99 3.73
N LEU A 219 -4.84 -20.48 2.59
CA LEU A 219 -5.63 -19.61 1.72
C LEU A 219 -6.83 -20.34 1.11
N ALA A 220 -6.74 -21.65 0.85
CA ALA A 220 -7.88 -22.47 0.43
C ALA A 220 -8.95 -22.55 1.54
N GLY A 221 -8.51 -22.70 2.81
CA GLY A 221 -9.39 -22.60 3.98
C GLY A 221 -10.07 -21.23 4.10
N VAL A 222 -9.30 -20.14 3.94
CA VAL A 222 -9.83 -18.77 3.90
C VAL A 222 -10.83 -18.59 2.76
N ALA A 223 -10.58 -19.17 1.58
CA ALA A 223 -11.49 -19.13 0.44
C ALA A 223 -12.81 -19.87 0.74
N GLY A 224 -12.75 -21.04 1.37
CA GLY A 224 -13.94 -21.77 1.83
C GLY A 224 -14.74 -21.01 2.90
N TRP A 225 -14.06 -20.41 3.88
CA TRP A 225 -14.70 -19.53 4.88
C TRP A 225 -15.36 -18.32 4.22
N ALA A 226 -14.66 -17.66 3.29
CA ALA A 226 -15.19 -16.50 2.59
C ALA A 226 -16.41 -16.85 1.70
N ALA A 227 -16.44 -18.08 1.17
CA ALA A 227 -17.60 -18.63 0.49
C ALA A 227 -18.79 -18.85 1.44
N ALA A 228 -18.55 -19.37 2.64
CA ALA A 228 -19.58 -19.62 3.66
C ALA A 228 -20.18 -18.33 4.26
N PHE A 229 -19.36 -17.29 4.42
CA PHE A 229 -19.76 -16.03 5.04
C PHE A 229 -19.58 -14.84 4.07
N PRO A 230 -20.38 -14.76 2.99
CA PRO A 230 -20.14 -13.80 1.92
C PRO A 230 -20.27 -12.34 2.36
N SER A 231 -21.20 -12.02 3.27
CA SER A 231 -21.40 -10.66 3.78
C SER A 231 -20.25 -10.21 4.68
N VAL A 232 -19.75 -11.09 5.55
CA VAL A 232 -18.64 -10.78 6.47
C VAL A 232 -17.32 -10.70 5.71
N SER A 233 -17.05 -11.68 4.85
CA SER A 233 -15.81 -11.69 4.08
C SER A 233 -15.78 -10.62 3.00
N GLY A 234 -16.92 -10.12 2.52
CA GLY A 234 -16.96 -8.98 1.59
C GLY A 234 -16.51 -7.64 2.22
N TYR A 235 -16.56 -7.53 3.56
CA TYR A 235 -15.98 -6.40 4.28
C TYR A 235 -14.46 -6.52 4.43
N TRP A 236 -13.96 -7.73 4.70
CA TRP A 236 -12.54 -7.97 4.98
C TRP A 236 -11.68 -8.21 3.73
N LEU A 237 -12.26 -8.88 2.74
CA LEU A 237 -11.61 -9.15 1.47
C LEU A 237 -12.04 -8.07 0.48
N PRO A 238 -11.12 -7.53 -0.32
CA PRO A 238 -11.46 -6.53 -1.31
C PRO A 238 -12.50 -7.11 -2.28
N THR A 239 -13.61 -6.40 -2.48
CA THR A 239 -14.49 -6.61 -3.63
C THR A 239 -13.74 -6.15 -4.86
N LEU A 240 -12.77 -6.96 -5.34
CA LEU A 240 -11.72 -6.57 -6.29
C LEU A 240 -12.16 -5.46 -7.25
N GLY A 241 -11.78 -4.23 -6.92
CA GLY A 241 -11.85 -3.05 -7.79
C GLY A 241 -10.62 -2.99 -8.69
N TRP A 242 -9.94 -4.12 -8.92
CA TRP A 242 -8.89 -4.18 -9.93
C TRP A 242 -9.58 -3.89 -11.27
N PRO A 243 -9.11 -2.95 -12.11
CA PRO A 243 -9.77 -2.70 -13.39
C PRO A 243 -9.63 -3.89 -14.35
N TRP A 244 -9.03 -5.01 -13.93
CA TRP A 244 -8.58 -6.11 -14.77
C TRP A 244 -8.91 -7.44 -14.07
N TRP A 245 -9.56 -8.33 -14.81
CA TRP A 245 -9.89 -9.73 -14.56
C TRP A 245 -9.29 -10.38 -13.28
N PRO A 246 -10.09 -10.98 -12.38
CA PRO A 246 -9.62 -11.54 -11.09
C PRO A 246 -8.53 -12.62 -11.23
N LEU A 247 -8.43 -13.27 -12.41
CA LEU A 247 -7.40 -14.27 -12.68
C LEU A 247 -6.11 -13.67 -13.26
N LEU A 248 -6.08 -12.39 -13.67
CA LEU A 248 -4.93 -11.80 -14.37
C LEU A 248 -3.63 -11.87 -13.56
N PRO A 249 -3.59 -11.55 -12.25
CA PRO A 249 -2.37 -11.71 -11.46
C PRO A 249 -1.85 -13.16 -11.45
N LEU A 250 -2.75 -14.13 -11.33
CA LEU A 250 -2.40 -15.55 -11.36
C LEU A 250 -1.88 -15.96 -12.74
N VAL A 251 -2.56 -15.54 -13.81
CA VAL A 251 -2.15 -15.80 -15.20
C VAL A 251 -0.79 -15.19 -15.49
N LEU A 252 -0.53 -13.94 -15.11
CA LEU A 252 0.77 -13.29 -15.30
C LEU A 252 1.89 -14.02 -14.55
N LEU A 253 1.63 -14.41 -13.30
CA LEU A 253 2.61 -15.11 -12.47
C LEU A 253 2.88 -16.55 -12.94
N ALA A 254 1.84 -17.22 -13.44
CA ALA A 254 1.95 -18.52 -14.09
C ALA A 254 2.75 -18.40 -15.39
N ALA A 255 2.40 -17.41 -16.22
CA ALA A 255 3.01 -17.16 -17.53
C ALA A 255 4.43 -16.59 -17.45
N TRP A 256 4.85 -16.07 -16.28
CA TRP A 256 6.12 -15.38 -16.08
C TRP A 256 7.38 -16.10 -16.63
N PRO A 257 7.55 -17.43 -16.52
CA PRO A 257 8.73 -18.13 -17.06
C PRO A 257 8.87 -18.01 -18.56
N TRP A 258 7.74 -17.96 -19.29
CA TRP A 258 7.72 -17.80 -20.74
C TRP A 258 7.74 -16.33 -21.15
N LEU A 259 7.08 -15.45 -20.37
CA LEU A 259 7.08 -14.00 -20.63
C LEU A 259 8.44 -13.35 -20.38
N ARG A 260 9.12 -13.73 -19.29
CA ARG A 260 10.40 -13.13 -18.88
C ARG A 260 11.47 -13.14 -19.98
N PRO A 261 11.79 -14.25 -20.68
CA PRO A 261 12.80 -14.24 -21.73
C PRO A 261 12.40 -13.36 -22.91
N VAL A 262 11.13 -13.41 -23.33
CA VAL A 262 10.59 -12.57 -24.41
C VAL A 262 10.68 -11.10 -24.06
N LEU A 263 10.25 -10.71 -22.87
CA LEU A 263 10.33 -9.33 -22.38
C LEU A 263 11.78 -8.87 -22.24
N THR A 264 12.69 -9.74 -21.79
CA THR A 264 14.12 -9.41 -21.66
C THR A 264 14.76 -9.18 -23.03
N ASP A 265 14.43 -10.02 -24.01
CA ASP A 265 14.90 -9.89 -25.38
C ASP A 265 14.38 -8.61 -26.04
N ALA A 266 13.06 -8.36 -25.92
CA ALA A 266 12.44 -7.13 -26.39
C ALA A 266 13.05 -5.89 -25.75
N ARG A 267 13.26 -5.91 -24.42
CA ARG A 267 13.92 -4.81 -23.70
C ARG A 267 15.35 -4.58 -24.21
N ARG A 268 16.10 -5.64 -24.48
CA ARG A 268 17.46 -5.54 -25.07
C ARG A 268 17.43 -4.89 -26.45
N ARG A 269 16.50 -5.27 -27.32
CA ARG A 269 16.31 -4.70 -28.67
C ARG A 269 15.85 -3.24 -28.66
N ILE A 270 15.07 -2.83 -27.66
CA ILE A 270 14.70 -1.42 -27.46
C ILE A 270 15.91 -0.65 -26.96
N GLY A 271 16.67 -1.22 -26.02
CA GLY A 271 17.88 -0.64 -25.42
C GLY A 271 18.98 -0.25 -26.43
N THR A 272 19.02 -0.91 -27.60
CA THR A 272 19.94 -0.59 -28.70
C THR A 272 19.45 0.55 -29.59
N ARG A 273 18.18 0.98 -29.47
CA ARG A 273 17.53 1.99 -30.32
C ARG A 273 16.96 3.14 -29.49
N PRO A 274 17.72 4.23 -29.28
CA PRO A 274 17.25 5.38 -28.50
C PRO A 274 15.89 5.94 -28.92
N ALA A 275 15.63 6.03 -30.23
CA ALA A 275 14.35 6.49 -30.75
C ALA A 275 13.15 5.65 -30.26
N ALA A 276 13.32 4.33 -30.12
CA ALA A 276 12.25 3.45 -29.63
C ALA A 276 11.93 3.70 -28.15
N GLY A 277 12.95 3.98 -27.33
CA GLY A 277 12.74 4.39 -25.94
C GLY A 277 12.00 5.72 -25.81
N TRP A 278 12.38 6.72 -26.61
CA TRP A 278 11.69 8.00 -26.67
C TRP A 278 10.25 7.89 -27.17
N ALA A 279 10.02 7.09 -28.21
CA ALA A 279 8.68 6.79 -28.69
C ALA A 279 7.82 6.14 -27.59
N GLY A 280 8.39 5.22 -26.80
CA GLY A 280 7.73 4.64 -25.64
C GLY A 280 7.30 5.69 -24.61
N LEU A 281 8.18 6.64 -24.27
CA LEU A 281 7.85 7.74 -23.35
C LEU A 281 6.79 8.68 -23.94
N ALA A 282 6.83 8.95 -25.25
CA ALA A 282 5.80 9.73 -25.93
C ALA A 282 4.43 9.04 -25.87
N VAL A 283 4.38 7.71 -26.08
CA VAL A 283 3.16 6.91 -25.90
C VAL A 283 2.66 6.98 -24.46
N ALA A 284 3.55 6.88 -23.47
CA ALA A 284 3.19 7.01 -22.06
C ALA A 284 2.56 8.39 -21.75
N LEU A 285 3.15 9.47 -22.26
CA LEU A 285 2.62 10.83 -22.10
C LEU A 285 1.28 10.99 -22.83
N ALA A 286 1.17 10.51 -24.07
CA ALA A 286 -0.07 10.55 -24.84
C ALA A 286 -1.19 9.76 -24.17
N ALA A 287 -0.88 8.61 -23.56
CA ALA A 287 -1.84 7.82 -22.79
C ALA A 287 -2.33 8.56 -21.53
N LEU A 288 -1.42 9.25 -20.83
CA LEU A 288 -1.76 10.05 -19.64
C LEU A 288 -2.67 11.23 -19.99
N VAL A 289 -2.36 11.94 -21.08
CA VAL A 289 -3.23 13.01 -21.61
C VAL A 289 -4.54 12.44 -22.11
N GLY A 290 -4.50 11.34 -22.87
CA GLY A 290 -5.67 10.66 -23.39
C GLY A 290 -6.65 10.26 -22.29
N MET A 291 -6.18 9.72 -21.16
CA MET A 291 -7.05 9.39 -20.02
C MET A 291 -7.79 10.61 -19.46
N ARG A 292 -7.17 11.80 -19.48
CA ARG A 292 -7.84 13.06 -19.11
C ARG A 292 -8.88 13.51 -20.14
N LEU A 293 -8.75 13.05 -21.39
CA LEU A 293 -9.66 13.33 -22.50
C LEU A 293 -10.67 12.20 -22.74
N GLY A 294 -10.80 11.24 -21.81
CA GLY A 294 -11.81 10.17 -21.89
C GLY A 294 -11.32 8.85 -22.46
N LEU A 295 -10.02 8.66 -22.71
CA LEU A 295 -9.47 7.35 -23.05
C LEU A 295 -9.80 6.34 -21.94
N PRO A 296 -10.36 5.14 -22.26
CA PRO A 296 -10.70 4.15 -21.25
C PRO A 296 -9.50 3.84 -20.34
N PRO A 297 -9.66 3.89 -18.99
CA PRO A 297 -8.53 3.73 -18.07
C PRO A 297 -7.73 2.44 -18.27
N ALA A 298 -8.39 1.33 -18.64
CA ALA A 298 -7.71 0.07 -18.90
C ALA A 298 -6.72 0.18 -20.07
N LEU A 299 -7.13 0.80 -21.17
CA LEU A 299 -6.27 1.01 -22.35
C LEU A 299 -5.18 2.05 -22.04
N GLY A 300 -5.56 3.18 -21.45
CA GLY A 300 -4.62 4.24 -21.08
C GLY A 300 -3.54 3.76 -20.11
N MET A 301 -3.91 3.02 -19.07
CA MET A 301 -2.94 2.47 -18.12
C MET A 301 -2.05 1.40 -18.75
N SER A 302 -2.57 0.58 -19.67
CA SER A 302 -1.78 -0.42 -20.39
C SER A 302 -0.72 0.23 -21.28
N LEU A 303 -1.11 1.27 -22.04
CA LEU A 303 -0.20 2.06 -22.88
C LEU A 303 0.82 2.82 -22.02
N LEU A 304 0.41 3.35 -20.88
CA LEU A 304 1.30 4.00 -19.92
C LEU A 304 2.37 3.04 -19.40
N VAL A 305 1.97 1.85 -18.92
CA VAL A 305 2.90 0.83 -18.41
C VAL A 305 3.85 0.36 -19.50
N ALA A 306 3.34 0.06 -20.71
CA ALA A 306 4.16 -0.38 -21.84
C ALA A 306 5.15 0.71 -22.29
N GLY A 307 4.69 1.96 -22.38
CA GLY A 307 5.49 3.11 -22.79
C GLY A 307 6.60 3.43 -21.77
N VAL A 308 6.28 3.44 -20.48
CA VAL A 308 7.27 3.61 -19.40
C VAL A 308 8.26 2.45 -19.39
N TRP A 309 7.79 1.21 -19.57
CA TRP A 309 8.66 0.04 -19.64
C TRP A 309 9.65 0.14 -20.80
N ALA A 310 9.18 0.51 -22.00
CA ALA A 310 10.02 0.73 -23.18
C ALA A 310 11.02 1.87 -22.96
N GLY A 311 10.56 3.02 -22.45
CA GLY A 311 11.43 4.17 -22.12
C GLY A 311 12.51 3.81 -21.10
N SER A 312 12.15 3.04 -20.07
CA SER A 312 13.09 2.60 -19.04
C SER A 312 14.19 1.67 -19.56
N ALA A 313 14.01 1.05 -20.73
CA ALA A 313 15.05 0.22 -21.35
C ALA A 313 16.32 1.03 -21.66
N GLN A 314 16.17 2.33 -21.95
CA GLN A 314 17.29 3.24 -22.20
C GLN A 314 18.08 3.59 -20.93
N ALA A 315 17.44 3.47 -19.77
CA ALA A 315 18.01 3.77 -18.47
C ALA A 315 18.72 2.56 -17.83
N ALA A 316 18.71 1.39 -18.50
CA ALA A 316 19.37 0.19 -18.03
C ALA A 316 20.89 0.41 -17.80
N PRO A 317 21.51 -0.36 -16.89
CA PRO A 317 22.94 -0.24 -16.61
C PRO A 317 23.74 -0.44 -17.90
N ARG A 318 24.37 0.63 -18.40
CA ARG A 318 25.44 0.51 -19.39
C ARG A 318 26.74 0.41 -18.60
N THR A 319 27.56 -0.60 -18.89
CA THR A 319 28.94 -0.69 -18.39
C THR A 319 29.67 0.59 -18.78
N GLN A 320 29.82 1.52 -17.84
CA GLN A 320 30.64 2.73 -18.02
C GLN A 320 32.02 2.51 -17.40
N PRO A 321 33.10 3.00 -18.03
CA PRO A 321 34.43 2.97 -17.42
C PRO A 321 34.48 3.81 -16.14
N ALA A 322 35.23 3.31 -15.15
CA ALA A 322 35.15 3.69 -13.73
C ALA A 322 35.64 5.11 -13.37
N ALA A 323 36.44 5.76 -14.22
CA ALA A 323 37.16 6.99 -13.84
C ALA A 323 36.39 8.30 -14.11
N ALA A 324 35.51 8.37 -15.13
CA ALA A 324 34.68 9.55 -15.41
C ALA A 324 33.38 9.61 -14.54
N ALA A 325 33.26 8.72 -13.55
CA ALA A 325 31.97 8.22 -13.06
C ALA A 325 31.40 8.91 -11.80
N TRP A 326 32.09 9.89 -11.19
CA TRP A 326 31.71 10.39 -9.86
C TRP A 326 31.28 11.87 -9.83
N VAL A 327 31.78 12.73 -10.73
CA VAL A 327 31.51 14.18 -10.67
C VAL A 327 30.17 14.54 -11.31
N ALA A 328 29.91 14.09 -12.54
CA ALA A 328 28.68 14.43 -13.27
C ALA A 328 27.39 13.96 -12.56
N PRO A 329 27.28 12.73 -12.01
CA PRO A 329 26.08 12.31 -11.30
C PRO A 329 25.86 13.07 -9.99
N THR A 330 26.93 13.46 -9.31
CA THR A 330 26.85 14.20 -8.05
C THR A 330 26.40 15.63 -8.28
N LEU A 331 26.97 16.32 -9.28
CA LEU A 331 26.52 17.67 -9.68
C LEU A 331 25.06 17.67 -10.13
N LEU A 332 24.62 16.66 -10.90
CA LEU A 332 23.21 16.51 -11.28
C LEU A 332 22.31 16.30 -10.07
N LEU A 333 22.73 15.49 -9.10
CA LEU A 333 21.96 15.26 -7.88
C LEU A 333 21.87 16.52 -7.01
N VAL A 334 22.95 17.30 -6.92
CA VAL A 334 22.95 18.62 -6.28
C VAL A 334 21.99 19.55 -7.01
N GLY A 335 22.03 19.60 -8.35
CA GLY A 335 21.07 20.36 -9.15
C GLY A 335 19.62 19.95 -8.91
N ILE A 336 19.33 18.65 -8.86
CA ILE A 336 18.00 18.11 -8.53
C ILE A 336 17.56 18.55 -7.13
N LEU A 337 18.46 18.49 -6.14
CA LEU A 337 18.17 18.92 -4.78
C LEU A 337 17.90 20.43 -4.71
N LEU A 338 18.73 21.25 -5.37
CA LEU A 338 18.55 22.70 -5.41
C LEU A 338 17.25 23.10 -6.10
N ILE A 339 16.91 22.46 -7.22
CA ILE A 339 15.60 22.65 -7.89
C ILE A 339 14.48 22.20 -6.96
N GLY A 340 14.61 21.03 -6.33
CA GLY A 340 13.61 20.49 -5.41
C GLY A 340 13.34 21.40 -4.21
N LEU A 341 14.41 21.97 -3.63
CA LEU A 341 14.36 22.97 -2.56
C LEU A 341 13.75 24.28 -3.06
N GLY A 342 14.25 24.83 -4.16
CA GLY A 342 13.77 26.10 -4.72
C GLY A 342 12.27 26.03 -5.03
N LEU A 343 11.82 25.00 -5.72
CA LEU A 343 10.41 24.80 -6.05
C LEU A 343 9.51 24.61 -4.82
N ARG A 344 10.03 24.09 -3.69
CA ARG A 344 9.23 23.82 -2.48
C ARG A 344 9.29 24.93 -1.45
N LEU A 345 10.40 25.66 -1.36
CA LEU A 345 10.61 26.72 -0.37
C LEU A 345 10.27 28.11 -0.90
N PHE A 346 10.27 28.32 -2.22
CA PHE A 346 9.91 29.60 -2.81
C PHE A 346 8.46 29.97 -2.47
N ASN A 347 8.27 31.17 -1.93
CA ASN A 347 6.98 31.76 -1.57
C ASN A 347 6.07 30.79 -0.79
N LEU A 348 6.58 30.13 0.26
CA LEU A 348 5.78 29.24 1.10
C LEU A 348 4.61 29.95 1.81
N ASP A 349 4.74 31.25 2.05
CA ASP A 349 3.72 32.03 2.73
C ASP A 349 2.52 32.32 1.81
N GLY A 350 2.77 32.65 0.55
CA GLY A 350 1.73 32.93 -0.44
C GLY A 350 1.29 31.73 -1.27
N GLN A 351 2.06 30.63 -1.30
CA GLN A 351 1.78 29.46 -2.13
C GLN A 351 1.93 28.13 -1.38
N PRO A 352 0.94 27.21 -1.46
CA PRO A 352 -0.34 27.36 -2.16
C PRO A 352 -1.21 28.47 -1.54
N ALA A 353 -2.08 29.08 -2.35
CA ALA A 353 -2.88 30.22 -1.94
C ALA A 353 -3.82 29.89 -0.77
N GLY A 354 -3.81 30.75 0.25
CA GLY A 354 -4.53 30.54 1.52
C GLY A 354 -3.90 29.45 2.39
N LEU A 355 -4.48 29.21 3.57
CA LEU A 355 -4.08 28.14 4.48
C LEU A 355 -5.15 27.06 4.47
N TRP A 356 -4.79 25.83 4.08
CA TRP A 356 -5.74 24.74 4.05
C TRP A 356 -6.20 24.40 5.47
N ARG A 357 -7.46 23.98 5.64
CA ARG A 357 -8.07 23.70 6.96
C ARG A 357 -7.18 22.80 7.83
N ASP A 358 -6.61 21.76 7.24
CA ASP A 358 -5.77 20.81 7.96
C ASP A 358 -4.39 21.39 8.29
N GLU A 359 -3.83 22.26 7.45
CA GLU A 359 -2.58 22.97 7.79
C GLU A 359 -2.77 23.85 9.04
N SER A 360 -3.89 24.57 9.12
CA SER A 360 -4.24 25.37 10.30
C SER A 360 -4.37 24.49 11.55
N ARG A 361 -5.05 23.34 11.43
CA ARG A 361 -5.19 22.38 12.53
C ARG A 361 -3.83 21.84 12.97
N HIS A 362 -2.97 21.44 12.05
CA HIS A 362 -1.63 20.93 12.35
C HIS A 362 -0.75 21.99 13.01
N GLY A 363 -0.80 23.23 12.52
CA GLY A 363 -0.12 24.38 13.13
C GLY A 363 -0.56 24.65 14.56
N LEU A 364 -1.87 24.58 14.84
CA LEU A 364 -2.39 24.72 16.21
C LEU A 364 -1.95 23.57 17.13
N GLN A 365 -1.90 22.33 16.63
CA GLN A 365 -1.36 21.21 17.42
C GLN A 365 0.13 21.41 17.72
N ALA A 366 0.92 21.83 16.73
CA ALA A 366 2.34 22.14 16.91
C ALA A 366 2.57 23.26 17.94
N LEU A 367 1.78 24.33 17.88
CA LEU A 367 1.83 25.42 18.84
C LEU A 367 1.42 24.96 20.25
N ARG A 368 0.41 24.09 20.37
CA ARG A 368 0.02 23.51 21.66
C ARG A 368 1.12 22.64 22.26
N ILE A 369 1.76 21.78 21.45
CA ILE A 369 2.93 20.99 21.88
C ILE A 369 4.04 21.89 22.40
N TRP A 370 4.29 23.01 21.71
CA TRP A 370 5.31 23.99 22.09
C TRP A 370 4.99 24.73 23.39
N SER A 371 3.76 25.20 23.55
CA SER A 371 3.33 26.09 24.63
C SER A 371 2.89 25.38 25.92
N ASP A 372 2.41 24.14 25.81
CA ASP A 372 1.92 23.35 26.94
C ASP A 372 2.83 22.14 27.18
N PRO A 373 3.69 22.15 28.22
CA PRO A 373 4.56 21.04 28.55
C PRO A 373 3.83 19.73 28.87
N SER A 374 2.57 19.81 29.31
CA SER A 374 1.74 18.64 29.63
C SER A 374 1.14 17.97 28.39
N TYR A 375 1.05 18.71 27.28
CA TYR A 375 0.50 18.19 26.03
C TYR A 375 1.57 17.44 25.23
N ARG A 376 1.70 16.13 25.48
CA ARG A 376 2.61 15.22 24.77
C ARG A 376 1.87 14.06 24.11
N PRO A 377 1.02 14.35 23.09
CA PRO A 377 0.23 13.31 22.43
C PRO A 377 1.15 12.36 21.67
N ILE A 378 0.87 11.06 21.76
CA ILE A 378 1.36 10.10 20.76
C ILE A 378 0.47 10.23 19.52
N TYR A 379 -0.84 10.26 19.71
CA TYR A 379 -1.82 10.42 18.64
C TYR A 379 -2.80 11.55 18.97
N VAL A 380 -3.11 12.41 18.02
CA VAL A 380 -4.03 13.53 18.21
C VAL A 380 -5.43 13.11 17.77
N VAL A 381 -6.25 12.66 18.72
CA VAL A 381 -7.63 12.21 18.45
C VAL A 381 -8.54 13.37 18.04
N VAL A 382 -8.45 14.51 18.73
CA VAL A 382 -9.33 15.66 18.49
C VAL A 382 -8.55 16.74 17.73
N GLY A 383 -9.09 17.15 16.57
CA GLY A 383 -8.56 18.24 15.77
C GLY A 383 -7.67 17.84 14.60
N ALA A 384 -7.15 16.61 14.57
CA ALA A 384 -6.39 16.08 13.43
C ALA A 384 -6.75 14.62 13.09
N ASP A 385 -6.96 13.76 14.10
CA ASP A 385 -7.09 12.30 13.96
C ASP A 385 -5.86 11.68 13.28
N LEU A 386 -4.66 12.07 13.74
CA LEU A 386 -3.37 11.68 13.13
C LEU A 386 -2.28 11.40 14.18
N PRO A 387 -1.28 10.56 13.84
CA PRO A 387 -0.02 10.46 14.58
C PRO A 387 0.70 11.82 14.69
N ALA A 388 1.40 12.06 15.79
CA ALA A 388 1.89 13.41 16.10
C ALA A 388 3.31 13.75 15.58
N LEU A 389 4.00 12.88 14.83
CA LEU A 389 5.41 13.13 14.43
C LEU A 389 5.60 14.46 13.71
N LEU A 390 4.77 14.75 12.71
CA LEU A 390 4.88 16.01 11.98
C LEU A 390 4.69 17.20 12.93
N PHE A 391 3.76 17.12 13.88
CA PHE A 391 3.46 18.22 14.80
C PHE A 391 4.63 18.48 15.76
N TYR A 392 5.31 17.43 16.21
CA TYR A 392 6.55 17.58 17.00
C TYR A 392 7.68 18.22 16.19
N LEU A 393 7.83 17.86 14.91
CA LEU A 393 8.84 18.48 14.05
C LEU A 393 8.50 19.94 13.72
N MET A 394 7.20 20.28 13.61
CA MET A 394 6.71 21.64 13.39
C MET A 394 6.79 22.52 14.64
N ALA A 395 6.61 21.95 15.84
CA ALA A 395 6.52 22.68 17.11
C ALA A 395 7.67 23.67 17.33
N PRO A 396 8.97 23.30 17.18
CA PRO A 396 10.05 24.28 17.33
C PRO A 396 10.05 25.34 16.23
N VAL A 397 9.65 25.01 15.00
CA VAL A 397 9.60 25.99 13.89
C VAL A 397 8.51 27.04 14.16
N VAL A 398 7.30 26.58 14.48
CA VAL A 398 6.15 27.45 14.77
C VAL A 398 6.37 28.23 16.07
N GLY A 399 6.94 27.58 17.08
CA GLY A 399 7.16 28.16 18.39
C GLY A 399 8.25 29.22 18.45
N LEU A 400 9.34 29.03 17.70
CA LEU A 400 10.45 29.99 17.65
C LEU A 400 10.26 31.08 16.60
N LEU A 401 9.65 30.76 15.46
CA LEU A 401 9.56 31.67 14.31
C LEU A 401 8.16 32.27 14.11
N GLY A 402 7.20 31.89 14.95
CA GLY A 402 5.82 32.38 14.93
C GLY A 402 4.87 31.53 14.06
N PRO A 403 3.54 31.65 14.29
CA PRO A 403 2.50 30.88 13.59
C PRO A 403 2.16 31.49 12.22
N HIS A 404 3.11 31.46 11.29
CA HIS A 404 2.94 31.88 9.90
C HIS A 404 2.62 30.70 8.98
N ALA A 405 2.06 30.94 7.79
CA ALA A 405 1.77 29.87 6.84
C ALA A 405 3.06 29.15 6.41
N TRP A 406 4.15 29.90 6.17
CA TRP A 406 5.43 29.31 5.80
C TRP A 406 6.05 28.45 6.92
N SER A 407 5.90 28.82 8.19
CA SER A 407 6.51 28.09 9.31
C SER A 407 5.84 26.74 9.53
N VAL A 408 4.52 26.67 9.32
CA VAL A 408 3.72 25.44 9.33
C VAL A 408 4.11 24.51 8.17
N ARG A 409 4.42 25.06 6.99
CA ARG A 409 4.75 24.29 5.77
C ARG A 409 6.20 23.80 5.68
N LEU A 410 7.12 24.45 6.38
CA LEU A 410 8.57 24.27 6.21
C LEU A 410 9.00 22.80 6.33
N VAL A 411 8.54 22.08 7.35
CA VAL A 411 8.95 20.70 7.60
C VAL A 411 8.55 19.77 6.44
N SER A 412 7.31 19.88 5.97
CA SER A 412 6.82 19.09 4.83
C SER A 412 7.57 19.46 3.55
N ALA A 413 7.83 20.75 3.32
CA ALA A 413 8.54 21.23 2.15
C ALA A 413 9.98 20.69 2.10
N LEU A 414 10.69 20.67 3.23
CA LEU A 414 12.02 20.08 3.36
C LEU A 414 11.98 18.57 3.16
N ALA A 415 11.03 17.86 3.77
CA ALA A 415 10.88 16.42 3.60
C ALA A 415 10.65 16.03 2.13
N GLY A 416 9.78 16.78 1.44
CA GLY A 416 9.55 16.60 0.00
C GLY A 416 10.77 16.92 -0.85
N ALA A 417 11.56 17.93 -0.48
CA ALA A 417 12.78 18.29 -1.20
C ALA A 417 13.90 17.24 -1.06
N LEU A 418 13.96 16.55 0.08
CA LEU A 418 14.91 15.47 0.35
C LEU A 418 14.47 14.10 -0.21
N THR A 419 13.18 13.93 -0.51
CA THR A 419 12.64 12.67 -1.03
C THR A 419 13.30 12.21 -2.35
N PRO A 420 13.58 13.08 -3.36
CA PRO A 420 14.37 12.74 -4.54
C PRO A 420 15.74 12.13 -4.22
N LEU A 421 16.44 12.65 -3.21
CA LEU A 421 17.74 12.13 -2.78
C LEU A 421 17.61 10.74 -2.18
N ALA A 422 16.63 10.54 -1.28
CA ALA A 422 16.34 9.23 -0.70
C ALA A 422 15.95 8.21 -1.78
N LEU A 423 15.16 8.60 -2.78
CA LEU A 423 14.81 7.76 -3.92
C LEU A 423 16.04 7.37 -4.74
N PHE A 424 16.86 8.34 -5.14
CA PHE A 424 18.09 8.08 -5.88
C PHE A 424 18.96 7.08 -5.13
N TRP A 425 19.16 7.31 -3.83
CA TRP A 425 20.01 6.48 -3.00
C TRP A 425 19.44 5.07 -2.83
N ALA A 426 18.15 4.92 -2.49
CA ALA A 426 17.52 3.62 -2.29
C ALA A 426 17.40 2.80 -3.59
N ALA A 427 17.07 3.45 -4.71
CA ALA A 427 16.80 2.76 -5.98
C ALA A 427 18.05 2.49 -6.82
N SER A 428 19.14 3.26 -6.67
CA SER A 428 20.38 3.08 -7.42
C SER A 428 20.90 1.64 -7.49
N PRO A 429 20.98 0.87 -6.39
CA PRO A 429 21.44 -0.53 -6.45
C PRO A 429 20.42 -1.49 -7.07
N LEU A 430 19.14 -1.10 -7.18
CA LEU A 430 18.04 -1.93 -7.70
C LEU A 430 17.88 -1.80 -9.22
N ILE A 431 17.92 -0.56 -9.72
CA ILE A 431 17.58 -0.24 -11.12
C ILE A 431 18.73 0.44 -11.87
N GLY A 432 19.86 0.67 -11.21
CA GLY A 432 21.02 1.37 -11.75
C GLY A 432 20.98 2.89 -11.49
N ARG A 433 22.16 3.50 -11.36
CA ARG A 433 22.32 4.94 -11.01
C ARG A 433 21.64 5.87 -12.00
N ARG A 434 21.70 5.57 -13.31
CA ARG A 434 21.09 6.41 -14.36
C ARG A 434 19.56 6.44 -14.23
N ALA A 435 18.93 5.27 -14.11
CA ALA A 435 17.49 5.18 -13.92
C ALA A 435 17.04 5.83 -12.61
N ALA A 436 17.78 5.61 -11.52
CA ALA A 436 17.50 6.23 -10.23
C ALA A 436 17.62 7.77 -10.28
N LEU A 437 18.60 8.31 -11.02
CA LEU A 437 18.77 9.76 -11.19
C LEU A 437 17.61 10.38 -11.97
N ILE A 438 17.18 9.73 -13.05
CA ILE A 438 15.98 10.14 -13.81
C ILE A 438 14.75 10.09 -12.90
N GLY A 439 14.58 9.02 -12.13
CA GLY A 439 13.48 8.90 -11.15
C GLY A 439 13.49 10.02 -10.11
N ALA A 440 14.66 10.36 -9.57
CA ALA A 440 14.81 11.48 -8.64
C ALA A 440 14.47 12.83 -9.28
N ALA A 441 14.93 13.09 -10.52
CA ALA A 441 14.60 14.31 -11.26
C ALA A 441 13.09 14.43 -11.51
N LEU A 442 12.44 13.32 -11.89
CA LEU A 442 10.99 13.28 -12.08
C LEU A 442 10.24 13.57 -10.78
N VAL A 443 10.64 12.98 -9.65
CA VAL A 443 9.99 13.24 -8.35
C VAL A 443 10.25 14.67 -7.85
N ALA A 444 11.42 15.24 -8.13
CA ALA A 444 11.74 16.61 -7.72
C ALA A 444 10.79 17.65 -8.33
N TRP A 445 10.25 17.42 -9.52
CA TRP A 445 9.33 18.35 -10.20
C TRP A 445 7.93 17.76 -10.49
N ALA A 446 7.63 16.52 -10.09
CA ALA A 446 6.31 15.96 -10.29
C ALA A 446 5.25 16.83 -9.59
N SER A 447 4.21 17.26 -10.31
CA SER A 447 3.20 18.18 -9.77
C SER A 447 2.55 17.66 -8.49
N TRP A 448 2.25 16.36 -8.43
CA TRP A 448 1.68 15.73 -7.25
C TRP A 448 2.65 15.76 -6.05
N SER A 449 3.93 15.43 -6.26
CA SER A 449 4.94 15.45 -5.19
C SER A 449 5.17 16.87 -4.70
N LEU A 450 5.22 17.84 -5.62
CA LEU A 450 5.40 19.25 -5.31
C LEU A 450 4.21 19.78 -4.50
N SER A 451 2.98 19.63 -5.00
CA SER A 451 1.80 20.15 -4.33
C SER A 451 1.61 19.54 -2.94
N MET A 452 1.76 18.22 -2.80
CA MET A 452 1.58 17.53 -1.52
C MET A 452 2.64 17.93 -0.48
N SER A 453 3.89 18.16 -0.90
CA SER A 453 4.96 18.54 0.02
C SER A 453 4.99 20.03 0.36
N ARG A 454 4.36 20.89 -0.44
CA ARG A 454 4.20 22.30 -0.11
C ARG A 454 3.06 22.55 0.89
N TRP A 455 2.12 21.61 1.01
CA TRP A 455 1.16 21.60 2.12
C TRP A 455 1.77 20.92 3.34
N ALA A 456 1.37 21.38 4.54
CA ALA A 456 1.82 20.79 5.81
C ALA A 456 1.16 19.44 6.13
N PHE A 457 1.32 18.45 5.25
CA PHE A 457 0.70 17.14 5.35
C PHE A 457 1.66 16.06 5.87
N PRO A 458 1.27 15.26 6.90
CA PRO A 458 2.15 14.25 7.49
C PRO A 458 2.62 13.18 6.51
N ALA A 459 1.78 12.83 5.52
CA ALA A 459 2.08 11.82 4.51
C ALA A 459 3.35 12.11 3.67
N THR A 460 3.82 13.36 3.64
CA THR A 460 5.07 13.71 2.96
C THR A 460 6.29 13.07 3.63
N LEU A 461 6.27 12.92 4.96
CA LEU A 461 7.36 12.30 5.71
C LEU A 461 7.49 10.80 5.42
N ASP A 462 6.38 10.09 5.17
CA ASP A 462 6.36 8.66 4.86
C ASP A 462 7.34 8.33 3.73
N HIS A 463 7.32 9.12 2.66
CA HIS A 463 8.12 8.87 1.46
C HIS A 463 9.61 8.94 1.78
N LEU A 464 10.04 10.00 2.47
CA LEU A 464 11.44 10.20 2.85
C LEU A 464 11.92 9.09 3.81
N LEU A 465 11.14 8.81 4.86
CA LEU A 465 11.51 7.85 5.90
C LEU A 465 11.53 6.42 5.36
N VAL A 466 10.50 6.00 4.63
CA VAL A 466 10.42 4.64 4.07
C VAL A 466 11.50 4.41 3.02
N LEU A 467 11.74 5.34 2.09
CA LEU A 467 12.80 5.18 1.10
C LEU A 467 14.18 5.10 1.75
N SER A 468 14.45 5.93 2.75
CA SER A 468 15.69 5.90 3.51
C SER A 468 15.85 4.58 4.28
N ALA A 469 14.78 4.10 4.92
CA ALA A 469 14.77 2.81 5.60
C ALA A 469 15.04 1.64 4.64
N VAL A 470 14.38 1.63 3.47
CA VAL A 470 14.61 0.63 2.41
C VAL A 470 16.05 0.65 1.93
N GLY A 471 16.61 1.85 1.69
CA GLY A 471 17.98 1.98 1.22
C GLY A 471 19.03 1.54 2.25
N LEU A 472 18.79 1.79 3.54
CA LEU A 472 19.62 1.34 4.65
C LEU A 472 19.53 -0.18 4.80
N LEU A 473 18.32 -0.73 4.79
CA LEU A 473 18.07 -2.17 4.88
C LEU A 473 18.75 -2.92 3.73
N TRP A 474 18.54 -2.48 2.49
CA TRP A 474 19.09 -3.14 1.31
C TRP A 474 20.62 -3.24 1.36
N ARG A 475 21.29 -2.15 1.75
CA ARG A 475 22.75 -2.09 1.85
C ARG A 475 23.30 -2.78 3.09
N GLY A 476 22.63 -2.66 4.23
CA GLY A 476 23.01 -3.36 5.46
C GLY A 476 22.94 -4.88 5.31
N LEU A 477 21.98 -5.37 4.51
CA LEU A 477 21.84 -6.80 4.23
C LEU A 477 22.89 -7.37 3.26
N ASP A 478 23.57 -6.53 2.47
CA ASP A 478 24.49 -6.94 1.40
C ASP A 478 25.60 -7.90 1.87
N GLN A 479 26.21 -7.55 3.00
CA GLN A 479 27.28 -8.34 3.60
C GLN A 479 26.84 -9.72 4.10
N PHE A 480 25.58 -9.89 4.50
CA PHE A 480 25.07 -11.18 4.98
C PHE A 480 24.72 -12.12 3.82
N VAL A 481 24.64 -11.58 2.59
CA VAL A 481 24.41 -12.35 1.37
C VAL A 481 25.72 -12.82 0.76
N HIS A 482 26.73 -11.94 0.67
CA HIS A 482 27.95 -12.20 -0.11
C HIS A 482 29.19 -12.66 0.69
N ASP A 483 29.17 -12.64 2.03
CA ASP A 483 30.34 -13.01 2.83
C ASP A 483 30.16 -14.39 3.51
N PRO A 484 30.67 -15.50 2.94
CA PRO A 484 30.64 -16.83 3.57
C PRO A 484 31.69 -17.01 4.68
N GLY A 485 32.64 -16.09 4.85
CA GLY A 485 33.76 -16.25 5.79
C GLY A 485 34.11 -14.96 6.54
N GLY A 486 33.36 -14.63 7.59
CA GLY A 486 33.96 -13.89 8.70
C GLY A 486 34.97 -14.83 9.38
N PRO A 487 36.16 -14.36 9.82
CA PRO A 487 37.20 -15.24 10.32
C PRO A 487 36.72 -15.91 11.60
N ALA A 488 36.39 -17.20 11.50
CA ALA A 488 36.38 -18.09 12.64
C ALA A 488 37.85 -18.31 13.02
N THR A 489 38.26 -17.72 14.14
CA THR A 489 39.24 -18.25 15.09
C THR A 489 40.33 -19.15 14.49
N GLY A 490 41.32 -18.54 13.84
CA GLY A 490 42.60 -19.18 13.54
C GLY A 490 43.67 -18.54 14.39
N VAL A 491 44.07 -19.21 15.47
CA VAL A 491 45.24 -18.85 16.26
C VAL A 491 46.46 -19.18 15.40
N HIS A 492 47.18 -18.15 14.95
CA HIS A 492 48.56 -18.28 14.48
C HIS A 492 49.42 -17.30 15.29
N GLU A 493 50.23 -17.88 16.17
CA GLU A 493 51.38 -17.23 16.79
C GLU A 493 52.41 -16.94 15.68
N ASP A 494 52.74 -15.67 15.44
CA ASP A 494 54.15 -15.26 15.36
C ASP A 494 54.34 -13.71 15.47
N THR A 495 55.30 -13.37 16.33
CA THR A 495 56.13 -12.17 16.57
C THR A 495 55.79 -10.74 16.05
N GLY A 496 55.43 -9.86 16.99
CA GLY A 496 56.33 -8.83 17.55
C GLY A 496 56.56 -7.48 16.84
N ARG A 497 56.14 -7.29 15.57
CA ARG A 497 56.29 -5.97 14.90
C ARG A 497 55.06 -5.52 14.11
N GLU A 498 53.98 -6.29 14.17
CA GLU A 498 52.71 -6.02 13.47
C GLU A 498 51.69 -5.26 14.33
N ASP A 499 51.94 -5.01 15.61
CA ASP A 499 50.88 -4.65 16.57
C ASP A 499 50.25 -3.26 16.35
N ALA A 500 51.00 -2.27 15.85
CA ALA A 500 50.44 -0.94 15.54
C ALA A 500 49.62 -0.93 14.23
N VAL A 501 50.04 -1.70 13.22
CA VAL A 501 49.30 -1.86 11.95
C VAL A 501 48.11 -2.80 12.13
N ARG A 502 48.22 -3.82 13.00
CA ARG A 502 47.12 -4.68 13.44
C ARG A 502 46.12 -3.94 14.32
N GLN A 503 46.53 -3.05 15.23
CA GLN A 503 45.57 -2.24 16.00
C GLN A 503 44.79 -1.29 15.10
N ALA A 504 45.46 -0.56 14.19
CA ALA A 504 44.77 0.31 13.23
C ALA A 504 43.91 -0.49 12.22
N GLY A 505 44.33 -1.70 11.85
CA GLY A 505 43.57 -2.64 11.00
C GLY A 505 42.41 -3.32 11.73
N ALA A 506 42.55 -3.58 13.04
CA ALA A 506 41.54 -4.18 13.91
C ALA A 506 40.48 -3.15 14.31
N GLU A 507 40.85 -1.87 14.54
CA GLU A 507 39.90 -0.78 14.70
C GLU A 507 39.11 -0.51 13.42
N LYS A 508 39.79 -0.48 12.25
CA LYS A 508 39.10 -0.42 10.95
C LYS A 508 38.23 -1.65 10.69
N GLY A 509 38.65 -2.83 11.13
CA GLY A 509 37.90 -4.09 11.06
C GLY A 509 36.68 -4.11 12.00
N ALA A 510 36.80 -3.53 13.20
CA ALA A 510 35.73 -3.40 14.16
C ALA A 510 34.68 -2.39 13.68
N ALA A 511 35.10 -1.21 13.20
CA ALA A 511 34.19 -0.21 12.62
C ALA A 511 33.41 -0.78 11.41
N ARG A 512 34.05 -1.62 10.60
CA ARG A 512 33.43 -2.30 9.45
C ARG A 512 32.41 -3.37 9.87
N ARG A 513 32.54 -3.95 11.08
CA ARG A 513 31.58 -4.92 11.64
C ARG A 513 30.29 -4.27 12.16
N TRP A 514 30.36 -3.04 12.69
CA TRP A 514 29.19 -2.36 13.28
C TRP A 514 28.36 -1.56 12.28
N LEU A 515 28.98 -0.99 11.24
CA LEU A 515 28.30 -0.22 10.18
C LEU A 515 26.99 -0.85 9.63
N PRO A 516 26.94 -2.15 9.35
CA PRO A 516 25.75 -2.82 8.86
C PRO A 516 24.68 -3.00 9.93
N LEU A 517 25.07 -3.32 11.17
CA LEU A 517 24.13 -3.39 12.30
C LEU A 517 23.52 -2.01 12.57
N LEU A 518 24.34 -0.96 12.53
CA LEU A 518 23.87 0.43 12.60
C LEU A 518 22.95 0.79 11.43
N SER A 519 23.23 0.29 10.22
CA SER A 519 22.34 0.47 9.07
C SER A 519 20.99 -0.22 9.28
N LEU A 520 20.97 -1.44 9.81
CA LEU A 520 19.74 -2.18 10.10
C LEU A 520 18.94 -1.52 11.24
N ALA A 521 19.62 -1.10 12.31
CA ALA A 521 19.02 -0.34 13.40
C ALA A 521 18.43 1.00 12.89
N GLY A 522 19.18 1.71 12.04
CA GLY A 522 18.70 2.92 11.37
C GLY A 522 17.48 2.65 10.47
N ALA A 523 17.47 1.54 9.73
CA ALA A 523 16.31 1.14 8.94
C ALA A 523 15.07 0.86 9.82
N GLY A 524 15.26 0.17 10.94
CA GLY A 524 14.20 -0.08 11.93
C GLY A 524 13.67 1.22 12.54
N LEU A 525 14.55 2.13 12.95
CA LEU A 525 14.19 3.44 13.50
C LEU A 525 13.37 4.27 12.49
N LEU A 526 13.86 4.40 11.26
CA LEU A 526 13.16 5.17 10.22
C LEU A 526 11.85 4.50 9.81
N GLY A 527 11.81 3.16 9.77
CA GLY A 527 10.57 2.40 9.55
C GLY A 527 9.55 2.61 10.66
N GLY A 528 10.00 2.64 11.92
CA GLY A 528 9.16 2.96 13.08
C GLY A 528 8.66 4.39 13.08
N LEU A 529 9.53 5.36 12.74
CA LEU A 529 9.12 6.76 12.56
C LEU A 529 8.12 6.91 11.41
N ALA A 530 8.23 6.15 10.33
CA ALA A 530 7.23 6.14 9.27
C ALA A 530 5.87 5.61 9.75
N VAL A 531 5.80 4.65 10.67
CA VAL A 531 4.52 4.26 11.29
C VAL A 531 3.91 5.44 12.07
N TYR A 532 4.75 6.35 12.54
CA TYR A 532 4.39 7.50 13.35
C TYR A 532 4.07 8.78 12.56
N THR A 533 4.03 8.74 11.22
CA THR A 533 3.69 9.90 10.38
C THR A 533 2.22 9.93 9.99
N TYR A 534 1.74 8.91 9.28
CA TYR A 534 0.40 8.85 8.68
C TYR A 534 -0.10 7.40 8.60
N HIS A 535 -1.38 7.20 8.31
CA HIS A 535 -1.97 5.86 8.22
C HIS A 535 -1.27 4.96 7.19
N THR A 536 -0.78 5.52 6.08
CA THR A 536 -0.04 4.77 5.05
C THR A 536 1.31 4.27 5.53
N GLY A 537 1.98 5.03 6.40
CA GLY A 537 3.24 4.65 7.02
C GLY A 537 3.16 3.39 7.87
N ARG A 538 1.97 2.97 8.30
CA ARG A 538 1.73 1.68 8.96
C ARG A 538 2.06 0.47 8.09
N VAL A 539 2.19 0.66 6.77
CA VAL A 539 2.60 -0.39 5.82
C VAL A 539 4.13 -0.51 5.75
N ALA A 540 4.90 0.44 6.31
CA ALA A 540 6.36 0.42 6.27
C ALA A 540 7.00 -0.88 6.78
N PRO A 541 6.55 -1.49 7.91
CA PRO A 541 7.11 -2.77 8.36
C PRO A 541 6.92 -3.90 7.34
N LEU A 542 5.79 -3.92 6.63
CA LEU A 542 5.52 -4.90 5.57
C LEU A 542 6.44 -4.66 4.36
N ALA A 543 6.67 -3.40 4.00
CA ALA A 543 7.60 -3.05 2.92
C ALA A 543 9.03 -3.47 3.26
N LEU A 544 9.49 -3.21 4.50
CA LEU A 544 10.82 -3.61 4.95
C LEU A 544 10.96 -5.14 5.02
N ALA A 545 9.95 -5.85 5.52
CA ALA A 545 9.94 -7.31 5.51
C ALA A 545 10.03 -7.88 4.08
N ALA A 546 9.30 -7.29 3.13
CA ALA A 546 9.39 -7.69 1.71
C ALA A 546 10.79 -7.44 1.14
N VAL A 547 11.40 -6.29 1.42
CA VAL A 547 12.77 -5.96 0.99
C VAL A 547 13.79 -6.94 1.58
N ALA A 548 13.69 -7.26 2.87
CA ALA A 548 14.55 -8.24 3.53
C ALA A 548 14.41 -9.63 2.89
N ALA A 549 13.17 -10.07 2.64
CA ALA A 549 12.90 -11.35 2.00
C ALA A 549 13.45 -11.44 0.57
N ILE A 550 13.29 -10.38 -0.22
CA ILE A 550 13.84 -10.28 -1.58
C ILE A 550 15.37 -10.31 -1.53
N ARG A 551 15.99 -9.59 -0.58
CA ARG A 551 17.44 -9.42 -0.51
C ARG A 551 18.16 -10.67 0.00
N LEU A 552 17.67 -11.27 1.09
CA LEU A 552 18.26 -12.46 1.70
C LEU A 552 17.93 -13.74 0.90
N GLY A 553 16.82 -13.72 0.17
CA GLY A 553 16.32 -14.89 -0.55
C GLY A 553 16.04 -16.07 0.39
N PRO A 554 16.10 -17.31 -0.12
CA PRO A 554 15.74 -18.50 0.66
C PRO A 554 16.88 -19.09 1.49
N SER A 555 18.02 -18.40 1.62
CA SER A 555 19.18 -18.92 2.34
C SER A 555 18.98 -18.83 3.85
N ALA A 556 18.69 -19.97 4.50
CA ALA A 556 18.59 -20.05 5.96
C ALA A 556 19.89 -19.61 6.68
N ALA A 557 21.05 -19.74 6.04
CA ALA A 557 22.31 -19.22 6.57
C ALA A 557 22.34 -17.67 6.52
N ALA A 558 21.89 -17.06 5.42
CA ALA A 558 21.79 -15.60 5.32
C ALA A 558 20.81 -15.03 6.36
N TRP A 559 19.66 -15.68 6.54
CA TRP A 559 18.69 -15.31 7.59
C TRP A 559 19.27 -15.43 9.00
N ARG A 560 19.94 -16.54 9.33
CA ARG A 560 20.57 -16.72 10.65
C ARG A 560 21.64 -15.66 10.95
N ARG A 561 22.40 -15.25 9.93
CA ARG A 561 23.41 -14.19 10.08
C ARG A 561 22.81 -12.80 10.21
N ALA A 562 21.72 -12.52 9.51
CA ALA A 562 21.04 -11.23 9.57
C ALA A 562 20.13 -11.08 10.81
N LEU A 563 19.67 -12.19 11.40
CA LEU A 563 18.71 -12.21 12.51
C LEU A 563 19.09 -11.27 13.68
N PRO A 564 20.34 -11.24 14.17
CA PRO A 564 20.70 -10.37 15.30
C PRO A 564 20.58 -8.87 14.99
N GLY A 565 20.59 -8.47 13.72
CA GLY A 565 20.35 -7.08 13.32
C GLY A 565 18.93 -6.80 12.84
N LEU A 566 18.10 -7.84 12.66
CA LEU A 566 16.69 -7.73 12.28
C LEU A 566 15.74 -7.83 13.47
N ALA A 567 16.19 -8.48 14.55
CA ALA A 567 15.55 -8.47 15.87
C ALA A 567 15.78 -7.13 16.57
#